data_AF-X1NEB2-F1
#
_entry.id   AF-X1NEB2-F1
#
_cell.length_a   1.000
_cell.length_b   1.000
_cell.length_c   1.000
_cell.angle_alpha   90.00
_cell.angle_beta   90.00
_cell.angle_gamma   90.00
#
_symmetry.space_group_name_H-M   'P 1'
#
loop_
_entity.id
_entity.type
_entity.pdbx_description
1 polymer ?
#
loop_
_entity_poly.entity_id
_entity_poly.type
_entity_poly.pdbx_seq_one_letter_code
_entity_poly.pdbx_strand_id
1 'polypeptide(L)' 'ESFFRSLKVEEVYMFEYETYTEVLERIPYFIEEVYNRKRLHSSLGYMPPEEFENINNEKMKGNESHQLILTS' A
#
# COMPACT_ATOMS: atom_id res chain seq x y z
N GLU A 1 -9.83 7.53 3.55
CA GLU A 1 -9.96 6.22 4.24
C GLU A 1 -8.91 6.12 5.34
N SER A 2 -9.11 5.30 6.38
CA SER A 2 -8.10 5.05 7.42
C SER A 2 -7.70 3.57 7.40
N PHE A 3 -6.40 3.29 7.28
CA PHE A 3 -5.82 1.93 7.26
C PHE A 3 -6.32 1.07 8.42
N PHE A 4 -6.25 1.57 9.66
CA PHE A 4 -6.66 0.80 10.85
C PHE A 4 -8.15 0.47 10.87
N ARG A 5 -8.98 1.27 10.22
CA ARG A 5 -10.41 0.94 10.05
C ARG A 5 -10.56 -0.22 9.07
N SER A 6 -9.88 -0.17 7.92
CA SER A 6 -9.92 -1.24 6.93
C SER A 6 -9.36 -2.56 7.48
N LEU A 7 -8.21 -2.52 8.17
CA LEU A 7 -7.60 -3.69 8.79
C LEU A 7 -8.54 -4.37 9.80
N LYS A 8 -9.18 -3.60 10.68
CA LYS A 8 -10.10 -4.17 11.67
C LYS A 8 -11.36 -4.74 11.01
N VAL A 9 -12.00 -3.98 10.13
CA VAL A 9 -13.32 -4.31 9.56
C VAL A 9 -13.25 -5.42 8.51
N GLU A 10 -12.19 -5.44 7.69
CA GLU A 10 -12.13 -6.35 6.54
C GLU A 10 -11.31 -7.60 6.82
N GLU A 11 -10.27 -7.55 7.66
CA GLU A 11 -9.46 -8.72 8.00
C GLU A 11 -9.82 -9.30 9.37
N VAL A 12 -9.86 -8.49 10.43
CA VAL A 12 -10.07 -9.00 11.81
C VAL A 12 -11.53 -9.38 12.08
N TYR A 13 -12.51 -8.65 11.51
CA TYR A 13 -13.93 -8.97 11.72
C TYR A 13 -14.50 -10.03 10.76
N MET A 14 -13.79 -10.38 9.68
CA MET A 14 -14.21 -11.41 8.74
C MET A 14 -13.46 -12.75 8.91
N PHE A 15 -12.29 -12.76 9.56
CA PHE A 15 -11.57 -13.98 9.90
C PHE A 15 -11.78 -14.35 11.37
N GLU A 16 -12.31 -15.56 11.61
CA GLU A 16 -12.39 -16.16 12.93
C GLU A 16 -11.02 -16.72 13.32
N TYR A 17 -10.08 -15.84 13.68
CA TYR A 17 -8.79 -16.28 14.20
C TYR A 17 -8.97 -17.02 15.52
N GLU A 18 -8.49 -18.26 15.59
CA GLU A 18 -8.56 -19.08 16.81
C GLU A 18 -7.38 -18.76 17.74
N THR A 19 -6.22 -18.42 17.16
CA THR A 19 -4.98 -18.17 17.91
C THR A 19 -4.27 -16.89 17.51
N TYR A 20 -3.46 -16.36 18.44
CA TYR A 20 -2.61 -15.18 18.18
C TYR A 20 -1.55 -15.44 17.09
N THR A 21 -1.07 -16.68 16.97
CA THR A 21 -0.08 -17.05 15.96
C THR A 21 -0.64 -16.90 14.55
N GLU A 22 -1.88 -17.33 14.31
CA GLU A 22 -2.53 -17.19 12.99
C GLU A 22 -2.69 -15.72 12.60
N VAL A 23 -3.02 -14.86 13.55
CA VAL A 23 -3.08 -13.40 13.31
C VAL A 23 -1.72 -12.87 12.86
N LEU A 24 -0.64 -13.29 13.52
CA LEU A 24 0.71 -12.87 13.17
C LEU A 24 1.16 -13.34 11.79
N GLU A 25 0.74 -14.54 11.37
CA GLU A 25 1.03 -15.06 10.03
C GLU A 25 0.20 -14.36 8.95
N ARG A 26 -1.04 -13.97 9.29
CA ARG A 26 -2.01 -13.47 8.31
C ARG A 26 -1.95 -11.97 8.08
N ILE A 27 -1.66 -11.18 9.11
CA ILE A 27 -1.56 -9.71 8.99
C ILE A 27 -0.55 -9.28 7.91
N PRO A 28 0.69 -9.82 7.83
CA PRO A 28 1.64 -9.44 6.79
C PRO A 28 1.11 -9.74 5.39
N TYR A 29 0.47 -10.91 5.20
CA TYR A 29 -0.15 -11.27 3.93
C TYR A 29 -1.25 -10.29 3.55
N PHE A 30 -2.12 -9.92 4.49
CA PHE A 30 -3.19 -8.95 4.22
C PHE A 30 -2.62 -7.59 3.81
N ILE A 31 -1.62 -7.09 4.53
CA ILE A 31 -1.01 -5.79 4.24
C ILE A 31 -0.42 -5.78 2.83
N GLU A 32 0.39 -6.77 2.49
CA GLU A 32 1.05 -6.81 1.18
C GLU A 32 0.07 -7.17 0.06
N GLU A 33 -0.57 -8.33 0.12
CA GLU A 33 -1.28 -8.89 -1.03
C GLU A 33 -2.70 -8.36 -1.22
N VAL A 34 -3.29 -7.77 -0.19
CA VAL A 34 -4.65 -7.25 -0.23
C VAL A 34 -4.65 -5.73 -0.16
N TYR A 35 -4.06 -5.15 0.88
CA TYR A 35 -4.10 -3.70 1.06
C TYR A 35 -3.20 -2.99 0.05
N ASN A 36 -1.89 -3.23 0.06
CA ASN A 36 -0.93 -2.50 -0.79
C ASN A 36 -1.18 -2.73 -2.29
N ARG A 37 -1.52 -3.97 -2.67
CA ARG A 37 -1.65 -4.37 -4.09
C ARG A 37 -3.02 -4.16 -4.71
N LYS A 38 -4.09 -4.16 -3.92
CA LYS A 38 -5.47 -4.22 -4.47
C LYS A 38 -6.40 -3.12 -3.94
N ARG A 39 -6.09 -2.49 -2.81
CA ARG A 39 -7.02 -1.53 -2.19
C ARG A 39 -7.04 -0.21 -2.95
N LEU A 40 -8.16 0.10 -3.59
CA LEU A 40 -8.31 1.39 -4.26
C LEU A 40 -8.61 2.49 -3.25
N HIS A 41 -7.80 3.54 -3.25
CA HIS A 41 -8.02 4.71 -2.40
C HIS A 41 -8.50 5.90 -3.23
N SER A 42 -9.65 6.47 -2.88
CA SER A 42 -10.19 7.66 -3.56
C SER A 42 -9.24 8.85 -3.49
N SER A 43 -8.49 9.01 -2.38
CA SER A 43 -7.48 10.05 -2.22
C SER A 43 -6.23 9.84 -3.09
N LEU A 44 -5.97 8.62 -3.54
CA LEU A 44 -4.89 8.31 -4.49
C LEU A 44 -5.38 8.30 -5.94
N GLY A 45 -6.62 8.71 -6.20
CA GLY A 45 -7.20 8.67 -7.54
C GLY A 45 -7.74 7.29 -7.94
N TYR A 46 -8.23 6.52 -6.97
CA TYR A 46 -8.72 5.14 -7.15
C TYR A 46 -7.64 4.17 -7.64
N MET A 47 -6.46 4.25 -7.03
CA MET A 47 -5.37 3.31 -7.28
C MET A 47 -4.86 2.66 -5.98
N PRO A 48 -4.22 1.49 -6.07
CA PRO A 48 -3.53 0.86 -4.94
C PRO A 48 -2.33 1.68 -4.44
N PRO A 49 -1.99 1.58 -3.14
CA PRO A 49 -0.79 2.21 -2.58
C PRO A 49 0.50 1.85 -3.32
N GLU A 50 0.70 0.56 -3.66
CA GLU A 50 1.90 0.09 -4.35
C GLU A 50 2.07 0.78 -5.71
N GLU A 51 1.00 0.84 -6.50
CA GLU A 51 1.04 1.52 -7.79
C GLU A 51 1.31 3.03 -7.64
N PHE A 52 0.74 3.67 -6.61
CA PHE A 52 0.96 5.09 -6.35
C PHE A 52 2.42 5.38 -6.04
N GLU A 53 3.04 4.56 -5.19
CA GLU A 53 4.46 4.68 -4.86
C GLU A 53 5.36 4.42 -6.08
N ASN A 54 5.04 3.40 -6.88
CA ASN A 54 5.79 3.11 -8.11
C ASN A 54 5.79 4.30 -9.09
N ILE A 55 4.63 4.89 -9.36
CA ILE A 55 4.53 6.09 -10.21
C ILE A 55 5.31 7.26 -9.61
N ASN A 56 5.25 7.44 -8.28
CA ASN A 56 5.98 8.52 -7.63
C ASN A 56 7.50 8.31 -7.73
N ASN A 57 7.97 7.07 -7.52
CA ASN A 57 9.37 6.69 -7.63
C ASN A 57 9.90 6.84 -9.06
N GLU A 58 9.11 6.52 -10.09
CA GLU A 58 9.47 6.76 -11.49
C GLU A 58 9.58 8.25 -11.81
N LYS A 59 8.64 9.06 -11.32
CA LYS A 59 8.71 10.53 -11.45
C LYS A 59 9.97 11.08 -10.78
N MET A 60 10.34 10.56 -9.61
CA MET A 60 11.55 10.92 -8.85
C MET A 60 12.87 10.52 -9.53
N LYS A 61 12.88 9.49 -10.39
CA LYS A 61 14.06 9.15 -11.20
C LYS A 61 14.19 10.03 -12.44
N GLY A 62 13.06 10.42 -13.02
CA GLY A 62 13.01 11.28 -14.20
C GLY A 62 13.49 12.70 -13.90
N ASN A 63 13.05 13.30 -12.81
CA ASN A 63 13.44 14.67 -12.43
C ASN A 63 14.89 14.79 -11.91
N GLU A 64 15.49 13.77 -11.28
CA GLU A 64 16.94 13.74 -11.00
C GLU A 64 17.78 13.79 -12.29
N SER A 65 17.34 13.08 -13.33
CA SER A 65 17.99 13.07 -14.64
C SER A 65 17.96 14.45 -15.33
N HIS A 66 16.91 15.24 -15.10
CA HIS A 66 16.79 16.60 -15.65
C HIS A 66 17.58 17.65 -14.85
N GLN A 67 17.81 17.44 -13.55
CA GLN A 67 18.60 18.37 -12.73
C GLN A 67 20.09 18.35 -13.08
N LEU A 68 20.65 17.19 -13.45
CA LEU A 68 22.07 17.09 -13.85
C LEU A 68 22.41 17.84 -15.15
N ILE A 69 21.44 17.96 -16.07
CA ILE A 69 21.63 18.64 -17.37
C ILE A 69 21.58 20.17 -17.22
N LEU A 70 20.86 20.67 -16.20
CA LEU A 70 20.71 22.11 -15.96
C LEU A 70 21.87 22.74 -15.18
N THR A 71 22.78 21.93 -14.63
CA THR A 71 23.96 22.38 -13.87
C THR A 71 25.28 22.26 -14.65
N SER A 72 25.25 21.97 -15.96
CA SER A 72 26.42 21.86 -16.84
C SER A 72 26.64 23.12 -17.68
#